data_AF-A0A1B0CI02-F1
#
_entry.id   AF-A0A1B0CI02-F1
#
_cell.length_a   1.000
_cell.length_b   1.000
_cell.length_c   1.000
_cell.angle_alpha   90.00
_cell.angle_beta   90.00
_cell.angle_gamma   90.00
#
_symmetry.space_group_name_H-M   'P 1'
#
loop_
_entity.id
_entity.type
_entity.pdbx_description
1 polymer ?
#
loop_
_entity_poly.entity_id
_entity_poly.type
_entity_poly.pdbx_seq_one_letter_code
_entity_poly.pdbx_strand_id
1 'polypeptide(L)'
;MSSSFTSYTTYRTTQLFMQQIHNFPISLLHHPPARTRLKVATSLKIFLPLLPQLQKRLQKELMSLIKEPPPGVRVDPDSISQNLSQWIIHMQGVEGTLYEGEHFELLFKFNNKYPFDSPE
;
A
#
# COMPACT_ATOMS: atom_id res chain seq x y z
N MET A 1 12.17 7.49 -21.98
CA MET A 1 11.61 8.43 -20.97
C MET A 1 10.20 7.97 -20.52
N SER A 2 10.07 6.84 -19.80
CA SER A 2 8.76 6.28 -19.37
C SER A 2 8.86 5.42 -18.08
N SER A 3 9.81 5.74 -17.21
CA SER A 3 9.95 5.08 -15.89
C SER A 3 9.33 5.89 -14.76
N SER A 4 8.95 7.15 -15.02
CA SER A 4 8.62 8.08 -13.95
C SER A 4 7.22 7.81 -13.37
N PHE A 5 6.19 7.54 -14.18
CA PHE A 5 4.80 7.57 -13.68
C PHE A 5 4.41 6.45 -12.70
N THR A 6 5.15 5.34 -12.73
CA THR A 6 4.86 4.10 -11.98
C THR A 6 5.29 4.13 -10.52
N SER A 7 6.28 4.96 -10.18
CA SER A 7 6.74 5.14 -8.80
C SER A 7 5.84 6.13 -8.04
N TYR A 8 5.16 7.05 -8.71
CA TYR A 8 4.52 8.16 -8.00
C TYR A 8 3.32 7.76 -7.13
N THR A 9 2.55 6.71 -7.42
CA THR A 9 1.36 6.37 -6.61
C THR A 9 1.74 5.75 -5.27
N THR A 10 2.58 4.72 -5.25
CA THR A 10 3.07 4.12 -4.00
C THR A 10 3.88 5.15 -3.22
N TYR A 11 4.80 5.88 -3.85
CA TYR A 11 5.61 6.89 -3.17
C TYR A 11 4.77 8.06 -2.66
N ARG A 12 3.75 8.53 -3.41
CA ARG A 12 2.87 9.61 -2.93
C ARG A 12 2.00 9.13 -1.77
N THR A 13 1.48 7.90 -1.81
CA THR A 13 0.69 7.37 -0.70
C THR A 13 1.55 7.15 0.54
N THR A 14 2.77 6.63 0.41
CA THR A 14 3.69 6.51 1.56
C THR A 14 4.11 7.87 2.09
N GLN A 15 4.37 8.86 1.24
CA GLN A 15 4.69 10.23 1.64
C GLN A 15 3.50 10.92 2.33
N LEU A 16 2.27 10.76 1.81
CA LEU A 16 1.06 11.31 2.43
C LEU A 16 0.78 10.65 3.79
N PHE A 17 1.00 9.34 3.91
CA PHE A 17 0.90 8.65 5.19
C PHE A 17 1.92 9.19 6.19
N MET A 18 3.19 9.31 5.80
CA MET A 18 4.26 9.89 6.62
C MET A 18 3.98 11.36 7.01
N GLN A 19 3.36 12.14 6.11
CA GLN A 19 2.98 13.53 6.39
C GLN A 19 1.79 13.62 7.37
N GLN A 20 0.82 12.71 7.27
CA GLN A 20 -0.33 12.64 8.18
C GLN A 20 0.11 12.24 9.59
N ILE A 21 1.09 11.35 9.66
CA ILE A 21 1.78 10.88 10.87
C ILE A 21 2.50 12.01 11.60
N HIS A 22 3.23 12.86 10.87
CA HIS A 22 3.95 14.00 11.46
C HIS A 22 3.01 15.04 12.12
N ASN A 23 1.76 15.14 11.66
CA ASN A 23 0.79 16.13 12.14
C ASN A 23 -0.18 15.57 13.20
N PHE A 24 0.01 14.34 13.69
CA PHE A 24 -0.86 13.74 14.69
C PHE A 24 -0.47 14.16 16.12
N PRO A 25 -1.38 14.72 16.93
CA PRO A 25 -1.05 15.21 18.27
C PRO A 25 -0.77 14.08 19.26
N ILE A 26 0.34 14.21 20.00
CA ILE A 26 0.88 13.26 21.00
C ILE A 26 -0.12 12.96 22.15
N SER A 27 -1.11 13.83 22.37
CA SER A 27 -2.09 13.70 23.46
C SER A 27 -3.06 12.51 23.33
N LEU A 28 -3.06 11.78 22.21
CA LEU A 28 -3.93 10.60 21.99
C LEU A 28 -3.24 9.25 22.27
N LEU A 29 -1.96 9.22 22.68
CA LEU A 29 -1.19 7.97 22.89
C LEU A 29 -1.54 7.18 24.17
N HIS A 30 -2.49 7.61 24.99
CA HIS A 30 -2.88 6.89 26.23
C HIS A 30 -4.10 5.97 26.10
N HIS A 31 -4.62 5.72 24.90
CA HIS A 31 -5.61 4.66 24.69
C HIS A 31 -5.34 3.95 23.37
N PRO A 32 -5.15 2.62 23.34
CA PRO A 32 -5.26 1.88 22.10
C PRO A 32 -6.71 2.02 21.62
N PRO A 33 -7.00 2.54 20.40
CA PRO A 33 -8.34 2.41 19.87
C PRO A 33 -8.62 0.93 19.71
N ALA A 34 -9.66 0.44 20.41
CA ALA A 34 -10.17 -0.91 20.22
C ALA A 34 -10.33 -1.15 18.71
N ARG A 35 -9.57 -2.11 18.17
CA ARG A 35 -9.58 -2.44 16.75
C ARG A 35 -10.87 -3.17 16.42
N THR A 36 -11.99 -2.45 16.35
CA THR A 36 -13.25 -2.99 15.87
C THR A 36 -13.12 -3.16 14.37
N ARG A 37 -12.77 -4.37 13.94
CA ARG A 37 -12.78 -4.76 12.52
C ARG A 37 -14.23 -4.67 12.04
N LEU A 38 -14.59 -3.56 11.39
CA LEU A 38 -15.82 -3.46 10.61
C LEU A 38 -15.78 -4.55 9.53
N LYS A 39 -16.59 -5.59 9.71
CA LYS A 39 -16.91 -6.53 8.62
C LYS A 39 -17.88 -5.80 7.69
N VAL A 40 -17.35 -5.23 6.61
CA VAL A 40 -18.21 -4.80 5.50
C VAL A 40 -18.73 -6.05 4.80
N ALA A 41 -20.03 -6.28 4.93
CA ALA A 41 -20.74 -7.32 4.22
C ALA A 41 -20.95 -6.95 2.74
N THR A 42 -21.14 -8.00 1.95
CA THR A 42 -21.82 -8.05 0.63
C THR A 42 -21.17 -7.33 -0.55
N SER A 43 -20.53 -8.11 -1.41
CA SER A 43 -21.14 -8.42 -2.72
C SER A 43 -20.43 -9.66 -3.28
N LEU A 44 -21.19 -10.55 -3.90
CA LEU A 44 -20.68 -11.70 -4.64
C LEU A 44 -19.89 -11.15 -5.84
N LYS A 45 -18.64 -10.74 -5.61
CA LYS A 45 -17.73 -10.29 -6.66
C LYS A 45 -17.35 -11.53 -7.43
N ILE A 46 -18.07 -11.77 -8.52
CA ILE A 46 -17.61 -12.62 -9.63
C ILE A 46 -16.12 -12.32 -9.78
N PHE A 47 -15.28 -13.34 -9.69
CA PHE A 47 -13.84 -13.21 -9.89
C PHE A 47 -13.63 -12.82 -11.35
N LEU A 48 -13.74 -11.53 -11.65
CA LEU A 48 -13.40 -11.01 -12.96
C LEU A 48 -11.88 -11.15 -13.06
N PRO A 49 -11.37 -11.85 -14.09
CA PRO A 49 -9.95 -11.87 -14.34
C PRO A 49 -9.45 -10.44 -14.55
N LEU A 50 -8.25 -10.15 -14.05
CA LEU A 50 -7.64 -8.85 -14.23
C LEU A 50 -7.52 -8.54 -15.72
N LEU A 51 -7.88 -7.31 -16.11
CA LEU A 51 -7.72 -6.87 -17.48
C LEU A 51 -6.25 -7.00 -17.90
N PRO A 52 -5.91 -7.52 -19.09
CA PRO A 52 -4.52 -7.76 -19.49
C PRO A 52 -3.62 -6.53 -19.39
N GLN A 53 -4.18 -5.34 -19.65
CA GLN A 53 -3.45 -4.08 -19.51
C GLN A 53 -3.14 -3.74 -18.04
N LEU A 54 -4.11 -3.96 -17.14
CA LEU A 54 -3.93 -3.79 -15.71
C LEU A 54 -2.89 -4.79 -15.18
N GLN A 55 -2.97 -6.05 -15.58
CA GLN A 55 -1.99 -7.06 -15.19
C GLN A 55 -0.55 -6.67 -15.59
N LYS A 56 -0.35 -6.26 -16.85
CA LYS A 56 0.97 -5.78 -17.33
C LYS A 56 1.46 -4.56 -16.55
N ARG A 57 0.55 -3.65 -16.21
CA ARG A 57 0.86 -2.45 -15.42
C ARG A 57 1.33 -2.83 -14.02
N LEU A 58 0.58 -3.68 -13.31
CA LEU A 58 0.90 -4.13 -11.96
C LEU A 58 2.19 -4.95 -11.93
N GLN A 59 2.44 -5.82 -12.92
CA GLN A 59 3.71 -6.54 -13.02
C GLN A 59 4.90 -5.59 -13.17
N LYS A 60 4.80 -4.57 -14.02
CA LYS A 60 5.87 -3.57 -14.20
C LYS A 60 6.14 -2.78 -12.90
N GLU A 61 5.09 -2.36 -12.20
CA GLU A 61 5.21 -1.65 -10.93
C GLU A 61 5.83 -2.52 -9.85
N LEU A 62 5.36 -3.76 -9.72
CA LEU A 62 5.90 -4.73 -8.78
C LEU A 62 7.39 -5.00 -9.04
N MET A 63 7.79 -5.22 -10.30
CA MET A 63 9.18 -5.41 -10.65
C MET A 63 10.03 -4.19 -10.28
N SER A 64 9.50 -2.98 -10.46
CA SER A 64 10.18 -1.75 -10.05
C SER A 64 10.35 -1.70 -8.53
N LEU A 65 9.31 -2.05 -7.77
CA LEU A 65 9.35 -2.06 -6.30
C LEU A 65 10.33 -3.10 -5.75
N ILE A 66 10.39 -4.28 -6.36
CA ILE A 66 11.35 -5.34 -5.99
C ILE A 66 12.78 -4.92 -6.33
N LYS A 67 12.99 -4.34 -7.51
CA LYS A 67 14.32 -3.95 -8.00
C LYS A 67 14.91 -2.78 -7.21
N GLU A 68 14.08 -1.79 -6.90
CA GLU A 68 14.47 -0.54 -6.24
C GLU A 68 13.47 -0.23 -5.11
N PRO A 69 13.53 -0.99 -3.99
CA PRO A 69 12.62 -0.79 -2.87
C PRO A 69 12.94 0.53 -2.15
N PRO A 70 11.92 1.32 -1.75
CA PRO A 70 12.12 2.46 -0.87
C PRO A 70 12.74 2.03 0.47
N PRO A 71 13.53 2.90 1.14
CA PRO A 71 14.05 2.62 2.47
C PRO A 71 12.94 2.24 3.46
N GLY A 72 13.16 1.17 4.23
CA GLY A 72 12.19 0.68 5.21
C GLY A 72 10.95 0.01 4.61
N VAL A 73 10.83 -0.11 3.28
CA VAL A 73 9.65 -0.69 2.61
C VAL A 73 9.98 -2.04 1.98
N ARG A 74 9.12 -3.04 2.19
CA ARG A 74 9.22 -4.37 1.58
C ARG A 74 7.85 -4.87 1.18
N VAL A 75 7.75 -5.60 0.08
CA VAL A 75 6.52 -6.28 -0.32
C VAL A 75 6.52 -7.71 0.18
N ASP A 76 5.36 -8.18 0.63
CA ASP A 76 5.14 -9.58 0.99
C ASP A 76 4.96 -10.42 -0.30
N PRO A 77 5.90 -11.32 -0.63
CA PRO A 77 5.84 -12.15 -1.84
C PRO A 77 4.66 -13.12 -1.86
N ASP A 78 4.17 -13.55 -0.69
CA ASP A 78 3.07 -14.50 -0.59
C ASP A 78 1.74 -13.85 -1.00
N SER A 79 1.53 -12.59 -0.59
CA SER A 79 0.34 -11.81 -0.95
C SER A 79 0.17 -11.68 -2.48
N ILE A 80 1.26 -11.40 -3.18
CA ILE A 80 1.28 -11.23 -4.64
C ILE A 80 1.00 -12.54 -5.36
N SER A 81 1.61 -13.63 -4.89
CA SER A 81 1.52 -14.95 -5.53
C SER A 81 0.08 -15.47 -5.53
N GLN A 82 -0.70 -15.09 -4.52
CA GLN A 82 -2.12 -15.42 -4.42
C GLN A 82 -3.00 -14.49 -5.26
N ASN A 83 -2.73 -13.19 -5.25
CA ASN A 83 -3.53 -12.21 -5.97
C ASN A 83 -2.73 -10.96 -6.35
N LEU A 84 -2.41 -10.80 -7.62
CA LEU A 84 -1.65 -9.65 -8.13
C LEU A 84 -2.36 -8.29 -7.90
N SER A 85 -3.68 -8.27 -7.67
CA SER A 85 -4.43 -7.04 -7.36
C SER A 85 -4.44 -6.67 -5.88
N GLN A 86 -3.76 -7.42 -5.01
CA GLN A 86 -3.65 -7.12 -3.59
C GLN A 86 -2.20 -7.25 -3.14
N TRP A 87 -1.63 -6.17 -2.61
CA TRP A 87 -0.24 -6.18 -2.12
C TRP A 87 -0.23 -5.87 -0.64
N ILE A 88 0.43 -6.73 0.13
CA ILE A 88 0.79 -6.45 1.51
C ILE A 88 2.20 -5.83 1.50
N ILE A 89 2.32 -4.64 2.08
CA ILE A 89 3.56 -3.88 2.16
C ILE A 89 3.95 -3.72 3.62
N HIS A 90 5.12 -4.23 3.98
CA HIS A 90 5.75 -3.97 5.25
C HIS A 90 6.51 -2.66 5.20
N MET A 91 6.35 -1.84 6.23
CA MET A 91 6.98 -0.53 6.34
C MET A 91 7.55 -0.32 7.73
N GLN A 92 8.78 0.16 7.80
CA GLN A 92 9.41 0.60 9.04
C GLN A 92 9.19 2.11 9.20
N GLY A 93 8.85 2.53 10.41
CA GLY A 93 8.78 3.95 10.71
C GLY A 93 10.16 4.60 10.67
N VAL A 94 10.19 5.85 10.22
CA VAL A 94 11.41 6.57 9.87
C VAL A 94 12.06 7.16 11.13
N GLU A 95 13.39 7.15 11.19
CA GLU A 95 14.16 7.78 12.27
C GLU A 95 13.83 9.27 12.42
N GLY A 96 13.78 9.76 13.65
CA GLY A 96 13.41 11.14 13.99
C GLY A 96 11.92 11.45 13.86
N THR A 97 11.07 10.43 13.63
CA THR A 97 9.60 10.56 13.64
C THR A 97 9.01 9.90 14.89
N LEU A 98 7.74 10.20 15.19
CA LEU A 98 6.98 9.56 16.28
C LEU A 98 6.81 8.04 16.12
N TYR A 99 7.15 7.51 14.96
CA TYR A 99 6.97 6.11 14.60
C TYR A 99 8.30 5.41 14.39
N GLU A 100 9.42 6.04 14.74
CA GLU A 100 10.73 5.40 14.76
C GLU A 100 10.67 4.05 15.50
N GLY A 101 11.20 3.00 14.86
CA GLY A 101 11.18 1.63 15.40
C GLY A 101 9.86 0.86 15.21
N GLU A 102 8.77 1.53 14.82
CA GLU A 102 7.49 0.87 14.57
C GLU A 102 7.49 0.11 13.23
N HIS A 103 6.68 -0.94 13.17
CA HIS A 103 6.51 -1.78 11.99
C HIS A 103 5.04 -1.80 11.57
N PHE A 104 4.76 -1.41 10.33
CA PHE A 104 3.43 -1.33 9.76
C PHE A 104 3.24 -2.36 8.66
N GLU A 105 2.00 -2.78 8.51
CA GLU A 105 1.53 -3.57 7.39
C GLU A 105 0.42 -2.81 6.67
N LEU A 106 0.62 -2.53 5.39
CA LEU A 106 -0.32 -1.81 4.54
C LEU A 106 -0.86 -2.75 3.47
N LEU A 107 -2.19 -2.86 3.39
CA LEU A 107 -2.86 -3.60 2.33
C LEU A 107 -3.29 -2.64 1.23
N PHE A 108 -2.74 -2.82 0.03
CA PHE A 108 -3.16 -2.11 -1.17
C PHE A 108 -4.09 -2.98 -2.00
N LYS A 109 -5.22 -2.42 -2.48
CA LYS A 109 -6.10 -3.11 -3.42
C LYS A 109 -6.27 -2.33 -4.71
N PHE A 110 -5.96 -2.98 -5.83
CA PHE A 110 -6.06 -2.39 -7.16
C PHE A 110 -7.38 -2.78 -7.81
N ASN A 111 -8.18 -1.77 -8.18
CA ASN A 111 -9.42 -1.97 -8.90
C ASN A 111 -9.21 -1.87 -10.43
N ASN A 112 -10.25 -2.18 -11.21
CA ASN A 112 -10.19 -2.14 -12.68
C ASN A 112 -10.03 -0.73 -13.28
N LYS A 113 -10.17 0.33 -12.47
CA LYS A 113 -9.98 1.72 -12.87
C LYS A 113 -8.57 2.24 -12.55
N TYR A 114 -7.72 1.45 -11.90
CA TYR A 114 -6.30 1.78 -11.74
C TYR A 114 -5.64 1.91 -13.13
N PRO A 115 -4.81 2.94 -13.39
CA PRO A 115 -4.24 3.90 -12.44
C PRO A 115 -4.97 5.25 -12.35
N PHE A 116 -6.20 5.37 -12.88
CA PHE A 116 -6.98 6.61 -12.76
C PHE A 116 -7.50 6.79 -11.34
N ASP A 117 -8.02 5.71 -10.78
CA ASP A 117 -8.33 5.63 -9.35
C ASP A 117 -7.09 5.18 -8.58
N SER A 118 -6.90 5.74 -7.38
CA SER A 118 -5.87 5.27 -6.45
C SER A 118 -6.23 3.88 -5.90
N PRO A 119 -5.23 3.07 -5.50
CA PRO A 119 -5.50 1.85 -4.74
C PRO A 119 -6.19 2.19 -3.41
N GLU A 120 -7.04 1.27 -2.94
CA GLU A 120 -7.61 1.29 -1.58
C GLU A 120 -6.58 0.87 -0.54
#